data_AF-A0A2L1CAR4-F1
#
_entry.id   AF-A0A2L1CAR4-F1
#
_cell.length_a   1.000
_cell.length_b   1.000
_cell.length_c   1.000
_cell.angle_alpha   90.00
_cell.angle_beta   90.00
_cell.angle_gamma   90.00
#
_symmetry.space_group_name_H-M   'P 1'
#
loop_
_entity.id
_entity.type
_entity.pdbx_description
1 polymer ?
#
loop_
_entity_poly.entity_id
_entity_poly.type
_entity_poly.pdbx_seq_one_letter_code
_entity_poly.pdbx_strand_id
1 'polypeptide(L)'
;MEAILKKLVNTKERKLILTKLLKEPMCCEDLSNELNISKGLPAQFLKLCTSLNLVKRERTSHRVYYSINPENYLKIYNAVVIEDRKIEEKKNLKHSLKKDEFQTTLSVENTSKDYDIKKIDNGFGGTTFILNDKDSSFEIFKTNENNYWCVACQSDNCEHVLYLKKAYSKKRN
;
A
#
# COMPACT_ATOMS: atom_id res chain seq x y z
N MET A 1 17.90 -23.31 5.60
CA MET A 1 18.42 -21.98 6.01
C MET A 1 17.65 -20.84 5.33
N GLU A 2 17.38 -20.91 4.02
CA GLU A 2 16.69 -19.85 3.27
C GLU A 2 15.29 -19.49 3.78
N ALA A 3 14.48 -20.48 4.15
CA ALA A 3 13.14 -20.25 4.71
C ALA A 3 13.18 -19.44 6.03
N ILE A 4 14.24 -19.61 6.83
CA ILE A 4 14.44 -18.89 8.08
C ILE A 4 14.83 -17.43 7.78
N LEU A 5 15.79 -17.23 6.86
CA LEU A 5 16.21 -15.89 6.43
C LEU A 5 15.03 -15.09 5.86
N LYS A 6 14.17 -15.72 5.05
CA LYS A 6 12.95 -15.08 4.54
C LYS A 6 12.03 -14.60 5.67
N LYS A 7 11.87 -15.38 6.74
CA LYS A 7 11.07 -14.98 7.92
C LYS A 7 11.72 -13.83 8.71
N LEU A 8 13.05 -13.79 8.76
CA LEU A 8 13.79 -12.72 9.45
C LEU A 8 13.66 -11.38 8.73
N VAL A 9 13.70 -11.39 7.39
CA VAL A 9 13.64 -10.17 6.55
C VAL A 9 12.21 -9.67 6.29
N ASN A 10 11.19 -10.48 6.62
CA ASN A 10 9.77 -10.15 6.36
C ASN A 10 9.29 -8.85 7.04
N THR A 11 9.82 -8.52 8.22
CA THR A 11 9.45 -7.30 8.94
C THR A 11 10.35 -6.14 8.53
N LYS A 12 9.75 -4.97 8.23
CA LYS A 12 10.46 -3.76 7.78
C LYS A 12 11.62 -3.39 8.72
N GLU A 13 11.38 -3.40 10.03
CA GLU A 13 12.38 -3.01 11.04
C GLU A 13 13.55 -4.01 11.09
N ARG A 14 13.25 -5.31 11.06
CA ARG A 14 14.28 -6.38 11.06
C ARG A 14 15.15 -6.32 9.81
N LYS A 15 14.53 -6.04 8.66
CA LYS A 15 15.26 -5.78 7.42
C LYS A 15 16.19 -4.59 7.57
N LEU A 16 15.70 -3.45 8.07
CA LEU A 16 16.52 -2.24 8.27
C LEU A 16 17.72 -2.51 9.18
N ILE A 17 17.54 -3.26 10.27
CA ILE A 17 18.63 -3.67 11.15
C ILE A 17 19.68 -4.49 10.39
N LEU A 18 19.25 -5.50 9.62
CA LEU A 18 20.17 -6.33 8.81
C LEU A 18 20.87 -5.52 7.72
N THR A 19 20.16 -4.64 7.02
CA THR A 19 20.72 -3.76 5.97
C THR A 19 21.80 -2.86 6.54
N LYS A 20 21.61 -2.36 7.76
CA LYS A 20 22.61 -1.55 8.44
C LYS A 20 23.83 -2.38 8.87
N LEU A 21 23.62 -3.57 9.42
CA LEU A 21 24.70 -4.50 9.80
C LEU A 21 25.50 -5.07 8.61
N LEU A 22 24.92 -5.06 7.41
CA LEU A 22 25.64 -5.39 6.17
C LEU A 22 26.66 -4.30 5.81
N LYS A 23 26.48 -3.06 6.27
CA LYS A 23 27.41 -1.95 5.99
C LYS A 23 28.53 -1.91 7.02
N GLU A 24 28.19 -1.98 8.30
CA GLU A 24 29.17 -1.86 9.38
C GLU A 24 28.71 -2.54 10.68
N PRO A 25 29.65 -2.91 11.57
CA PRO A 25 29.31 -3.38 12.91
C PRO A 25 28.67 -2.29 13.77
N MET A 26 27.56 -2.60 14.44
CA MET A 26 26.85 -1.61 15.26
C MET A 26 26.33 -2.16 16.58
N CYS A 27 26.12 -1.27 17.55
CA CYS A 27 25.52 -1.63 18.84
C CYS A 27 23.99 -1.45 18.82
N CYS A 28 23.30 -2.04 19.80
CA CYS A 28 21.84 -1.96 19.89
C CYS A 28 21.33 -0.52 20.10
N GLU A 29 22.08 0.31 20.82
CA GLU A 29 21.70 1.70 21.09
C GLU A 29 21.78 2.53 19.82
N ASP A 30 22.89 2.43 19.08
CA ASP A 30 23.10 3.12 17.80
C ASP A 30 22.03 2.69 16.78
N LEU A 31 21.75 1.39 16.68
CA LEU A 31 20.67 0.85 15.84
C LEU A 31 19.29 1.43 16.19
N SER A 32 19.00 1.56 17.48
CA SER A 32 17.71 2.08 17.95
C SER A 32 17.55 3.55 17.60
N ASN A 33 18.62 4.33 17.79
CA ASN A 33 18.65 5.77 17.54
C ASN A 33 18.59 6.07 16.04
N GLU A 34 19.41 5.41 15.23
CA GLU A 34 19.48 5.66 13.78
C GLU A 34 18.22 5.22 13.04
N LEU A 35 17.61 4.10 13.45
CA LEU A 35 16.41 3.58 12.80
C LEU A 35 15.12 4.10 13.43
N ASN A 36 15.21 4.89 14.50
CA ASN A 36 14.09 5.38 15.29
C ASN A 36 13.10 4.26 15.69
N ILE A 37 13.66 3.17 16.24
CA ILE A 37 12.92 1.98 16.68
C ILE A 37 13.01 1.78 18.19
N SER A 38 12.08 1.00 18.75
CA SER A 38 12.08 0.68 20.18
C SER A 38 13.39 0.00 20.60
N LYS A 39 13.97 0.46 21.72
CA LYS A 39 15.25 -0.03 22.28
C LYS A 39 15.28 -1.55 22.51
N GLY A 40 14.13 -2.16 22.79
CA GLY A 40 14.03 -3.60 23.01
C GLY A 40 14.14 -4.44 21.73
N LEU A 41 13.76 -3.88 20.58
CA LEU A 41 13.63 -4.63 19.33
C LEU A 41 14.99 -5.10 18.78
N PRO A 42 16.03 -4.24 18.64
CA PRO A 42 17.35 -4.70 18.22
C PRO A 42 17.94 -5.74 19.18
N ALA A 43 17.79 -5.53 20.48
CA ALA A 43 18.35 -6.45 21.47
C ALA A 43 17.75 -7.86 21.37
N GLN A 44 16.41 -7.96 21.23
CA GLN A 44 15.75 -9.25 21.08
C GLN A 44 16.08 -9.90 19.74
N PHE A 45 16.06 -9.12 18.66
CA PHE A 45 16.32 -9.61 17.32
C PHE A 45 17.76 -10.09 17.14
N LEU A 46 18.74 -9.34 17.63
CA LEU A 46 20.15 -9.71 17.50
C LEU A 46 20.52 -10.91 18.35
N LYS A 47 19.91 -11.09 19.53
CA LYS A 47 20.04 -12.34 20.30
C LYS A 47 19.60 -13.55 19.49
N LEU A 48 18.46 -13.44 18.80
CA LEU A 48 17.97 -14.49 17.89
C LEU A 48 18.96 -14.72 16.73
N CYS A 49 19.44 -13.66 16.08
CA CYS A 49 20.41 -13.78 14.99
C CYS A 49 21.74 -14.40 15.45
N THR A 50 22.21 -14.11 16.65
CA THR A 50 23.38 -14.76 17.25
C THR A 50 23.13 -16.24 17.52
N SER A 51 21.96 -16.62 18.06
CA SER A 51 21.62 -18.04 18.25
C SER A 51 21.53 -18.85 16.95
N LEU A 52 21.20 -18.17 15.84
CA LEU A 52 21.15 -18.77 14.50
C LEU A 52 22.52 -18.73 13.79
N ASN A 53 23.58 -18.30 14.48
CA ASN A 53 24.92 -18.11 13.95
C ASN A 53 24.96 -17.21 12.69
N LEU A 54 24.08 -16.20 12.62
CA LEU A 54 24.05 -15.25 11.51
C LEU A 54 24.91 -14.02 11.80
N VAL A 55 25.03 -13.65 13.08
CA VAL A 55 25.66 -12.43 13.55
C VAL A 55 26.59 -12.75 14.71
N LYS A 56 27.82 -12.27 14.63
CA LYS A 56 28.82 -12.30 15.70
C LYS A 56 28.56 -11.18 16.70
N ARG A 57 28.80 -11.48 17.97
CA ARG A 57 28.75 -10.52 19.07
C ARG A 57 30.16 -10.28 19.58
N GLU A 58 30.58 -9.02 19.61
CA GLU A 58 31.87 -8.60 20.14
C GLU A 58 31.68 -7.50 21.18
N ARG A 59 32.38 -7.59 22.31
CA ARG A 59 32.34 -6.57 23.35
C ARG A 59 33.58 -5.70 23.25
N THR A 60 33.37 -4.40 23.06
CA THR A 60 34.43 -3.40 23.00
C THR A 60 34.21 -2.43 24.16
N SER A 61 35.05 -2.54 25.20
CA SER A 61 34.88 -1.79 26.44
C SER A 61 33.48 -2.02 27.07
N HIS A 62 32.72 -0.96 27.33
CA HIS A 62 31.38 -1.04 27.91
C HIS A 62 30.28 -1.36 26.89
N ARG A 63 30.58 -1.31 25.57
CA ARG A 63 29.60 -1.49 24.49
C ARG A 63 29.69 -2.88 23.85
N VAL A 64 28.58 -3.33 23.29
CA VAL A 64 28.48 -4.61 22.57
C VAL A 64 28.11 -4.32 21.13
N TYR A 65 29.00 -4.68 20.22
CA TYR A 65 28.85 -4.56 18.78
C TYR A 65 28.43 -5.90 18.18
N TYR A 66 27.64 -5.80 17.13
CA TYR A 66 27.17 -6.93 16.35
C TYR A 66 27.65 -6.76 14.91
N SER A 67 28.09 -7.85 14.29
CA SER A 67 28.53 -7.89 12.90
C SER A 67 28.04 -9.15 12.21
N ILE A 68 27.77 -9.09 10.91
CA ILE A 68 27.33 -10.28 10.18
C ILE A 68 28.48 -11.26 10.01
N ASN A 69 28.21 -12.55 10.21
CA ASN A 69 29.19 -13.59 9.95
C ASN A 69 29.54 -13.62 8.44
N PRO A 70 30.83 -13.59 8.05
CA PRO A 70 31.24 -13.52 6.65
C PRO A 70 30.62 -14.61 5.77
N GLU A 71 30.53 -15.84 6.29
CA GLU A 71 29.94 -17.00 5.61
C GLU A 71 28.45 -16.83 5.25
N ASN A 72 27.76 -15.98 6.00
CA ASN A 72 26.32 -15.72 5.83
C ASN A 72 26.04 -14.38 5.14
N TYR A 73 27.06 -13.57 4.88
CA TYR A 73 26.92 -12.24 4.29
C TYR A 73 26.13 -12.27 2.98
N LEU A 74 26.59 -13.08 2.01
CA LEU A 74 25.94 -13.19 0.69
C LEU A 74 24.50 -13.70 0.79
N LYS A 75 24.24 -14.65 1.69
CA LYS A 75 22.89 -15.22 1.90
C LYS A 75 21.93 -14.17 2.45
N ILE A 76 22.38 -13.38 3.42
CA ILE A 76 21.58 -12.30 4.03
C ILE A 76 21.36 -11.18 3.01
N TYR A 77 22.41 -10.78 2.28
CA TYR A 77 22.32 -9.77 1.23
C TYR A 77 21.28 -10.16 0.17
N ASN A 78 21.37 -11.38 -0.37
CA ASN A 78 20.42 -11.87 -1.37
C ASN A 78 18.99 -11.90 -0.83
N ALA A 79 18.79 -12.32 0.42
CA ALA A 79 17.46 -12.33 1.04
C ALA A 79 16.87 -10.91 1.18
N VAL A 80 17.69 -9.92 1.53
CA VAL A 80 17.28 -8.50 1.61
C VAL A 80 16.90 -7.97 0.23
N VAL A 81 17.76 -8.17 -0.78
CA VAL A 81 17.55 -7.71 -2.15
C VAL A 81 16.28 -8.30 -2.77
N ILE A 82 16.03 -9.60 -2.56
CA ILE A 82 14.82 -10.27 -3.07
C ILE A 82 13.56 -9.66 -2.46
N GLU A 83 13.56 -9.34 -1.17
CA GLU A 83 12.40 -8.71 -0.52
C GLU A 83 12.23 -7.24 -0.92
N ASP A 84 13.32 -6.49 -1.14
CA ASP A 84 13.27 -5.14 -1.69
C ASP A 84 12.68 -5.12 -3.11
N ARG A 85 13.13 -6.03 -3.97
CA ARG A 85 12.59 -6.17 -5.34
C ARG A 85 11.09 -6.48 -5.32
N LYS A 86 10.61 -7.34 -4.43
CA LYS A 86 9.16 -7.59 -4.27
C LYS A 86 8.39 -6.36 -3.83
N ILE A 87 8.97 -5.52 -2.98
CA ILE A 87 8.35 -4.27 -2.56
C ILE A 87 8.31 -3.28 -3.72
N GLU A 88 9.38 -3.19 -4.51
CA GLU A 88 9.45 -2.37 -5.72
C GLU A 88 8.46 -2.83 -6.78
N GLU A 89 8.38 -4.13 -7.06
CA GLU A 89 7.38 -4.70 -7.97
C GLU A 89 5.96 -4.37 -7.51
N LYS A 90 5.66 -4.50 -6.21
CA LYS A 90 4.36 -4.08 -5.64
C LYS A 90 4.13 -2.57 -5.74
N LYS A 91 5.17 -1.76 -5.57
CA LYS A 91 5.08 -0.30 -5.73
C LYS A 91 4.89 0.08 -7.19
N ASN A 92 5.55 -0.59 -8.13
CA ASN A 92 5.44 -0.37 -9.56
C ASN A 92 4.08 -0.82 -10.08
N LEU A 93 3.53 -1.93 -9.57
CA LEU A 93 2.13 -2.34 -9.78
C LEU A 93 1.17 -1.28 -9.23
N LYS A 94 1.42 -0.77 -8.01
CA LYS A 94 0.64 0.35 -7.45
C LYS A 94 0.83 1.66 -8.20
N HIS A 95 1.99 1.92 -8.80
CA HIS A 95 2.28 3.14 -9.54
C HIS A 95 1.75 3.07 -10.98
N SER A 96 1.67 1.88 -11.57
CA SER A 96 0.92 1.66 -12.81
C SER A 96 -0.58 1.76 -12.57
N LEU A 97 -1.06 1.42 -11.37
CA LEU A 97 -2.44 1.70 -10.94
C LEU A 97 -2.68 3.15 -10.47
N LYS A 98 -1.65 3.86 -9.98
CA LYS A 98 -1.73 5.26 -9.47
C LYS A 98 -1.30 6.32 -10.46
N LYS A 99 -0.82 5.96 -11.65
CA LYS A 99 -0.52 6.95 -12.71
C LYS A 99 -1.79 7.67 -13.16
N ASP A 100 -2.96 7.13 -12.82
CA ASP A 100 -4.26 7.77 -13.05
C ASP A 100 -4.74 8.65 -11.88
N GLU A 101 -4.06 8.65 -10.71
CA GLU A 101 -4.58 9.34 -9.51
C GLU A 101 -3.48 9.94 -8.62
N PHE A 102 -2.66 10.87 -9.13
CA PHE A 102 -2.00 11.86 -8.25
C PHE A 102 -1.63 13.15 -8.99
N GLN A 103 -2.63 13.98 -9.26
CA GLN A 103 -2.49 15.44 -9.25
C GLN A 103 -3.43 15.99 -8.19
N THR A 104 -2.88 16.48 -7.08
CA THR A 104 -3.62 17.39 -6.19
C THR A 104 -2.92 18.73 -6.20
N THR A 105 -3.27 19.56 -7.19
CA THR A 105 -3.59 21.00 -7.02
C THR A 105 -4.22 21.52 -8.32
N LEU A 106 -5.54 21.75 -8.27
CA LEU A 106 -6.29 22.73 -9.05
C LEU A 106 -6.10 22.73 -10.58
N SER A 107 -6.71 21.76 -11.24
CA SER A 107 -7.31 21.97 -12.56
C SER A 107 -8.55 21.11 -12.68
N VAL A 108 -9.68 21.78 -12.93
CA VAL A 108 -10.96 21.18 -13.30
C VAL A 108 -10.78 20.53 -14.67
N GLU A 109 -10.25 19.31 -14.70
CA GLU A 109 -10.27 18.50 -15.90
C GLU A 109 -11.63 17.81 -15.96
N ASN A 110 -12.55 18.45 -16.70
CA ASN A 110 -13.74 17.82 -17.23
C ASN A 110 -13.29 16.67 -18.15
N THR A 111 -12.91 15.53 -17.58
CA THR A 111 -12.83 14.29 -18.31
C THR A 111 -14.27 13.91 -18.66
N SER A 112 -14.63 14.12 -19.92
CA SER A 112 -15.91 13.73 -20.50
C SER A 112 -15.99 12.19 -20.53
N LYS A 113 -16.28 11.59 -19.38
CA LYS A 113 -16.79 10.21 -19.31
C LYS A 113 -18.22 10.25 -19.83
N ASP A 114 -18.42 9.75 -21.05
CA ASP A 114 -19.75 9.60 -21.63
C ASP A 114 -20.30 8.21 -21.27
N TYR A 115 -21.19 8.19 -20.27
CA TYR A 115 -21.89 6.96 -19.87
C TYR A 115 -23.11 6.75 -20.75
N ASP A 116 -23.32 5.52 -21.21
CA ASP A 116 -24.59 5.13 -21.81
C ASP A 116 -25.63 4.90 -20.71
N ILE A 117 -26.62 5.79 -20.66
CA ILE A 117 -27.66 5.80 -19.62
C ILE A 117 -28.87 4.96 -20.07
N LYS A 118 -29.13 3.85 -19.39
CA LYS A 118 -30.38 3.09 -19.50
C LYS A 118 -31.28 3.37 -18.31
N LYS A 119 -32.55 3.70 -18.55
CA LYS A 119 -33.57 3.88 -17.51
C LYS A 119 -34.44 2.64 -17.42
N ILE A 120 -34.59 2.11 -16.21
CA ILE A 120 -35.53 1.02 -15.90
C ILE A 120 -36.49 1.53 -14.83
N ASP A 121 -37.79 1.41 -15.10
CA ASP A 121 -38.82 1.69 -14.11
C ASP A 121 -39.18 0.38 -13.41
N ASN A 122 -38.75 0.23 -12.16
CA ASN A 122 -38.86 -1.05 -11.46
C ASN A 122 -40.20 -1.21 -10.73
N GLY A 123 -41.11 -0.22 -10.78
CA GLY A 123 -42.42 -0.30 -10.11
C GLY A 123 -42.36 -0.29 -8.57
N PHE A 124 -41.16 -0.29 -7.97
CA PHE A 124 -40.92 -0.27 -6.52
C PHE A 124 -40.81 1.15 -5.95
N GLY A 125 -41.60 2.10 -6.45
CA GLY A 125 -41.63 3.48 -5.92
C GLY A 125 -40.40 4.33 -6.26
N GLY A 126 -39.65 3.94 -7.29
CA GLY A 126 -38.51 4.70 -7.81
C GLY A 126 -38.04 4.19 -9.17
N THR A 127 -37.15 4.96 -9.80
CA THR A 127 -36.57 4.66 -11.11
C THR A 127 -35.09 4.30 -10.95
N THR A 128 -34.66 3.23 -11.61
CA THR A 128 -33.27 2.79 -11.60
C THR A 128 -32.58 3.21 -12.89
N PHE A 129 -31.40 3.80 -12.77
CA PHE A 129 -30.54 4.17 -13.87
C PHE A 129 -29.32 3.26 -13.89
N ILE A 130 -29.03 2.70 -15.05
CA ILE A 130 -27.81 1.95 -15.28
C ILE A 130 -26.91 2.81 -16.15
N LEU A 131 -25.78 3.22 -15.60
CA LEU A 131 -24.70 3.89 -16.31
C LEU A 131 -23.71 2.82 -16.76
N ASN A 132 -23.57 2.62 -18.07
CA ASN A 132 -22.57 1.71 -18.61
C ASN A 132 -21.33 2.52 -19.03
N ASP A 133 -20.19 2.12 -18.52
CA ASP A 133 -18.86 2.46 -19.03
C ASP A 133 -18.31 1.28 -19.85
N LYS A 134 -17.20 1.47 -20.56
CA LYS A 134 -16.62 0.47 -21.48
C LYS A 134 -16.43 -0.91 -20.86
N ASP A 135 -16.10 -0.96 -19.57
CA ASP A 135 -15.82 -2.21 -18.83
C ASP A 135 -16.64 -2.37 -17.53
N SER A 136 -17.48 -1.40 -17.15
CA SER A 136 -18.19 -1.43 -15.86
C SER A 136 -19.60 -0.84 -15.94
N SER A 137 -20.55 -1.42 -15.19
CA SER A 137 -21.91 -0.91 -15.06
C SER A 137 -22.18 -0.44 -13.64
N PHE A 138 -22.79 0.74 -13.52
CA PHE A 138 -23.13 1.37 -12.24
C PHE A 138 -24.64 1.57 -12.14
N GLU A 139 -25.22 1.11 -11.05
CA GLU A 139 -26.64 1.27 -10.76
C GLU A 139 -26.88 2.46 -9.82
N ILE A 140 -27.77 3.35 -10.23
CA ILE A 140 -28.23 4.50 -9.45
C ILE A 140 -29.74 4.40 -9.28
N PHE A 141 -30.19 4.31 -8.03
CA PHE A 141 -31.60 4.37 -7.71
C PHE A 141 -32.03 5.81 -7.47
N LYS A 142 -33.16 6.20 -8.05
CA LYS A 142 -33.82 7.48 -7.82
C LYS A 142 -35.18 7.24 -7.17
N THR A 143 -35.34 7.78 -5.97
CA THR A 143 -36.61 7.81 -5.24
C THR A 143 -37.57 8.85 -5.82
N ASN A 144 -38.86 8.73 -5.50
CA ASN A 144 -39.89 9.72 -5.85
C ASN A 144 -39.61 11.11 -5.24
N GLU A 145 -38.93 11.17 -4.11
CA GLU A 145 -38.50 12.42 -3.44
C GLU A 145 -37.28 13.08 -4.10
N ASN A 146 -36.89 12.61 -5.29
CA ASN A 146 -35.76 13.12 -6.07
C ASN A 146 -34.40 12.95 -5.36
N ASN A 147 -34.32 12.04 -4.38
CA ASN A 147 -33.06 11.56 -3.83
C ASN A 147 -32.46 10.48 -4.75
N TYR A 148 -31.14 10.54 -4.90
CA TYR A 148 -30.36 9.64 -5.76
C TYR A 148 -29.40 8.85 -4.88
N TRP A 149 -29.26 7.55 -5.15
CA TRP A 149 -28.38 6.66 -4.41
C TRP A 149 -27.61 5.77 -5.37
N CYS A 150 -26.28 5.81 -5.31
CA CYS A 150 -25.45 4.90 -6.10
C CYS A 150 -25.17 3.62 -5.32
N VAL A 151 -25.53 2.47 -5.89
CA VAL A 151 -25.34 1.16 -5.25
C VAL A 151 -23.86 0.80 -5.14
N ALA A 152 -23.08 1.07 -6.19
CA ALA A 152 -21.65 0.77 -6.23
C ALA A 152 -20.84 1.62 -5.24
N CYS A 153 -21.17 2.91 -5.11
CA CYS A 153 -20.45 3.84 -4.23
C CYS A 153 -21.04 3.92 -2.81
N GLN A 154 -22.22 3.33 -2.57
CA GLN A 154 -22.99 3.45 -1.32
C GLN A 154 -23.10 4.90 -0.82
N SER A 155 -23.34 5.83 -1.75
CA SER A 155 -23.38 7.26 -1.46
C SER A 155 -24.35 7.99 -2.40
N ASP A 156 -24.93 9.06 -1.90
CA ASP A 156 -25.78 10.04 -2.59
C ASP A 156 -24.98 11.17 -3.28
N ASN A 157 -23.68 11.28 -2.97
CA ASN A 157 -22.78 12.31 -3.49
C ASN A 157 -21.52 11.70 -4.13
N CYS A 158 -21.72 10.91 -5.19
CA CYS A 158 -20.63 10.38 -6.01
C CYS A 158 -20.63 10.97 -7.43
N GLU A 159 -19.53 10.78 -8.16
CA GLU A 159 -19.37 11.26 -9.55
C GLU A 159 -20.51 10.78 -10.46
N HIS A 160 -20.95 9.53 -10.31
CA HIS A 160 -22.04 8.91 -11.07
C HIS A 160 -23.38 9.64 -10.86
N VAL A 161 -23.71 10.00 -9.62
CA VAL A 161 -24.93 10.74 -9.28
C VAL A 161 -24.86 12.17 -9.83
N LEU A 162 -23.70 12.82 -9.70
CA LEU A 162 -23.50 14.16 -10.24
C LEU A 162 -23.59 14.20 -11.76
N TYR A 163 -23.06 13.17 -12.45
CA TYR A 163 -23.17 13.01 -13.89
C TYR A 163 -24.63 12.87 -14.33
N LEU A 164 -25.38 11.98 -13.67
CA LEU A 164 -26.80 11.77 -13.95
C LEU A 164 -27.60 13.07 -13.75
N LYS A 165 -27.37 13.78 -12.64
CA LYS A 165 -28.01 15.09 -12.37
C LYS A 165 -27.69 16.10 -13.48
N LYS A 166 -26.44 16.21 -13.93
CA LYS A 166 -26.01 17.11 -15.03
C LYS A 166 -26.67 16.73 -16.36
N ALA A 167 -26.71 15.45 -16.70
CA ALA A 167 -27.31 14.95 -17.95
C ALA A 167 -28.82 15.25 -18.02
N TYR A 168 -29.53 15.11 -16.89
CA TYR A 168 -30.95 15.46 -16.81
C TYR A 168 -31.22 16.97 -16.81
N SER A 169 -30.35 17.78 -16.20
CA SER A 169 -30.47 19.23 -16.25
C SER A 169 -30.26 19.79 -17.67
N LYS A 170 -29.36 19.18 -18.47
CA LYS A 170 -29.14 19.58 -19.87
C LYS A 170 -30.31 19.24 -20.80
N LYS A 171 -31.11 18.22 -20.50
CA LYS A 171 -32.30 17.83 -21.31
C LYS A 171 -33.56 18.66 -21.03
N ARG A 172 -33.49 19.65 -20.13
CA ARG A 172 -34.63 20.51 -19.75
C ARG A 172 -34.68 21.87 -20.48
N ASN A 173 -33.80 22.09 -21.47
CA ASN A 173 -33.87 23.22 -22.40
C ASN A 173 -34.16 22.72 -23.81
#